data_AF-A0A9Q3QCR1-F1
#
_entry.id   AF-A0A9Q3QCR1-F1
#
_cell.length_a   1.000
_cell.length_b   1.000
_cell.length_c   1.000
_cell.angle_alpha   90.00
_cell.angle_beta   90.00
_cell.angle_gamma   90.00
#
_symmetry.space_group_name_H-M   'P 1'
#
loop_
_entity.id
_entity.type
_entity.pdbx_description
1 polymer ?
#
loop_
_entity_poly.entity_id
_entity_poly.type
_entity_poly.pdbx_seq_one_letter_code
_entity_poly.pdbx_strand_id
1 'polypeptide(L)'
;WALEKLHYYLEGAVFEVYTDCTALKSLLNMKTTNRHMLRWQIAIQEYRGNMTIIYKEGKSHTNADGLSRWPLDNVKSNPAYDPEVSAKIPFHFMERDRKKNIRFSEWAL
;
A
#
# COMPACT_ATOMS: atom_id res chain seq x y z
N TRP A 1 -4.08 -0.18 -5.16
CA TRP A 1 -2.73 0.31 -5.48
C TRP A 1 -1.84 -0.76 -6.09
N ALA A 2 -1.26 -1.72 -5.34
CA ALA A 2 -0.30 -2.68 -5.92
C ALA A 2 -0.90 -3.55 -7.05
N LEU A 3 -2.07 -4.17 -6.81
CA LEU A 3 -2.78 -4.97 -7.81
C LEU A 3 -3.20 -4.14 -9.03
N GLU A 4 -3.70 -2.92 -8.82
CA GLU A 4 -4.10 -2.01 -9.91
C GLU A 4 -2.90 -1.60 -10.78
N LYS A 5 -1.73 -1.34 -10.18
CA LYS A 5 -0.52 -0.98 -10.91
C LYS A 5 0.06 -2.14 -11.70
N LEU A 6 -0.12 -3.36 -11.21
CA LEU A 6 0.37 -4.58 -11.85
C LEU A 6 -0.71 -5.28 -12.68
N HIS A 7 -1.90 -4.69 -12.85
CA HIS A 7 -3.06 -5.31 -13.51
C HIS A 7 -2.69 -5.98 -14.84
N TYR A 8 -2.02 -5.24 -15.74
CA TYR A 8 -1.60 -5.75 -17.06
C TYR A 8 -0.64 -6.94 -17.00
N TYR A 9 0.07 -7.15 -15.89
CA TYR A 9 0.97 -8.29 -15.70
C TYR A 9 0.30 -9.45 -14.96
N LEU A 10 -0.76 -9.16 -14.19
CA LEU A 10 -1.47 -10.12 -13.36
C LEU A 10 -2.69 -10.71 -14.07
N GLU A 11 -3.22 -10.02 -15.08
CA GLU A 11 -4.35 -10.49 -15.87
C GLU A 11 -4.03 -11.84 -16.53
N GLY A 12 -4.83 -12.87 -16.23
CA GLY A 12 -4.67 -14.22 -16.75
C GLY A 12 -3.55 -15.06 -16.10
N ALA A 13 -2.66 -14.46 -15.30
CA ALA A 13 -1.58 -15.16 -14.62
C ALA A 13 -2.05 -15.80 -13.30
N VAL A 14 -1.45 -16.93 -12.91
CA VAL A 14 -1.58 -17.48 -11.55
C VAL A 14 -0.42 -16.96 -10.72
N PHE A 15 -0.71 -16.30 -9.61
CA PHE A 15 0.32 -15.63 -8.81
C PHE A 15 0.08 -15.73 -7.31
N GLU A 16 1.16 -15.50 -6.56
CA GLU A 16 1.17 -15.51 -5.10
C GLU A 16 1.41 -14.10 -4.57
N VAL A 17 0.62 -13.69 -3.59
CA VAL A 17 0.77 -12.41 -2.90
C VAL A 17 1.22 -12.67 -1.48
N TYR A 18 2.44 -12.24 -1.19
CA TYR A 18 3.01 -12.27 0.14
C TYR A 18 2.64 -10.98 0.88
N THR A 19 1.97 -11.13 2.02
CA THR A 19 1.52 -10.01 2.86
C THR A 19 1.89 -10.25 4.31
N ASP A 20 2.24 -9.19 5.03
CA ASP A 20 2.45 -9.19 6.48
C ASP A 20 1.16 -8.87 7.26
N CYS A 21 0.03 -8.79 6.55
CA CYS A 21 -1.26 -8.48 7.15
C CYS A 21 -2.15 -9.72 7.22
N THR A 22 -2.33 -10.25 8.42
CA THR A 22 -3.26 -11.38 8.68
C THR A 22 -4.72 -11.02 8.37
N ALA A 23 -5.10 -9.74 8.49
CA ALA A 23 -6.45 -9.28 8.20
C ALA A 23 -6.83 -9.49 6.72
N LEU A 24 -5.86 -9.40 5.80
CA LEU A 24 -6.11 -9.61 4.36
C LEU A 24 -6.52 -11.06 4.07
N LYS A 25 -5.97 -12.02 4.83
CA LYS A 25 -6.33 -13.44 4.73
C LYS A 25 -7.79 -13.68 5.15
N SER A 26 -8.24 -13.00 6.20
CA SER A 26 -9.62 -13.10 6.68
C SER A 26 -10.59 -12.27 5.84
N LEU A 27 -10.12 -11.18 5.23
CA LEU A 27 -10.95 -10.24 4.46
C LEU A 27 -11.74 -10.94 3.37
N LEU A 28 -11.17 -11.92 2.69
CA LEU A 28 -11.84 -12.59 1.56
C LEU A 28 -12.93 -13.60 1.96
N ASN A 29 -12.94 -14.03 3.21
CA ASN A 29 -13.87 -15.06 3.69
C ASN A 29 -14.98 -14.50 4.59
N MET A 30 -14.89 -13.22 5.00
CA MET A 30 -15.85 -12.59 5.89
C MET A 30 -16.96 -11.85 5.15
N LYS A 31 -18.18 -11.89 5.68
CA LYS A 31 -19.25 -10.95 5.28
C LYS A 31 -19.01 -9.62 5.99
N THR A 32 -18.45 -8.63 5.30
CA THR A 32 -18.18 -7.31 5.91
C THR A 32 -19.39 -6.39 5.83
N THR A 33 -19.76 -5.80 6.97
CA THR A 33 -20.72 -4.68 7.06
C THR A 33 -20.05 -3.31 6.84
N ASN A 34 -18.71 -3.24 6.91
CA ASN A 34 -17.96 -2.01 6.73
C ASN A 34 -17.75 -1.68 5.23
N ARG A 35 -18.24 -0.51 4.81
CA ARG A 35 -18.13 -0.01 3.42
C ARG A 35 -16.68 0.06 2.92
N HIS A 36 -15.72 0.41 3.77
CA HIS A 36 -14.31 0.48 3.36
C HIS A 36 -13.77 -0.91 3.03
N MET A 37 -14.07 -1.91 3.87
CA MET A 37 -13.65 -3.29 3.65
C MET A 37 -14.32 -3.89 2.41
N LEU A 38 -15.60 -3.59 2.19
CA LEU A 38 -16.33 -4.02 1.00
C LEU A 38 -15.68 -3.50 -0.30
N ARG A 39 -15.21 -2.25 -0.33
CA ARG A 39 -14.49 -1.70 -1.49
C ARG A 39 -13.24 -2.50 -1.80
N TRP A 40 -12.46 -2.85 -0.78
CA TRP A 40 -11.27 -3.68 -0.94
C TRP A 40 -11.59 -5.11 -1.36
N GLN A 41 -12.65 -5.71 -0.80
CA GLN A 41 -13.13 -7.02 -1.22
C GLN A 41 -13.47 -7.04 -2.71
N ILE A 42 -14.26 -6.07 -3.19
CA ILE A 42 -14.65 -5.96 -4.59
C ILE A 42 -13.41 -5.80 -5.49
N ALA A 43 -12.45 -4.95 -5.10
CA ALA A 43 -11.23 -4.74 -5.88
C ALA A 43 -10.35 -5.99 -5.98
N ILE A 44 -10.31 -6.82 -4.93
CA ILE A 44 -9.51 -8.06 -4.92
C ILE A 44 -10.28 -9.22 -5.59
N GLN A 45 -11.61 -9.15 -5.66
CA GLN A 45 -12.46 -10.22 -6.17
C GLN A 45 -12.17 -10.57 -7.63
N GLU A 46 -11.74 -9.59 -8.44
CA GLU A 46 -11.29 -9.79 -9.82
C GLU A 46 -10.14 -10.81 -9.93
N TYR A 47 -9.19 -10.78 -8.99
CA TYR A 47 -8.01 -11.65 -9.01
C TYR A 47 -8.20 -12.94 -8.20
N ARG A 48 -9.32 -13.09 -7.48
CA ARG A 48 -9.51 -14.13 -6.47
C ARG A 48 -9.35 -15.55 -7.00
N GLY A 49 -9.69 -15.78 -8.26
CA GLY A 49 -9.60 -17.09 -8.92
C GLY A 49 -8.17 -17.56 -9.18
N ASN A 50 -7.25 -16.63 -9.43
CA ASN A 50 -5.89 -16.93 -9.86
C ASN A 50 -4.82 -16.48 -8.84
N MET A 51 -5.26 -15.91 -7.71
CA MET A 51 -4.40 -15.33 -6.68
C MET A 51 -4.40 -16.17 -5.39
N THR A 52 -3.20 -16.48 -4.90
CA THR A 52 -2.99 -17.14 -3.60
C THR A 52 -2.38 -16.15 -2.61
N ILE A 53 -3.04 -15.91 -1.47
CA ILE A 53 -2.51 -15.02 -0.42
C ILE A 53 -1.75 -15.84 0.61
N ILE A 54 -0.48 -15.49 0.80
CA ILE A 54 0.42 -16.13 1.76
C ILE A 54 0.81 -15.07 2.80
N TYR A 55 0.58 -15.38 4.07
CA TYR A 55 1.05 -14.53 5.16
C TYR A 55 2.53 -14.83 5.42
N LYS A 56 3.33 -13.77 5.54
CA LYS A 56 4.75 -13.86 5.92
C LYS A 56 5.03 -12.86 7.04
N GLU A 57 5.89 -13.22 7.98
CA GLU A 57 6.24 -12.30 9.07
C GLU A 57 6.93 -11.04 8.54
N GLY A 58 6.55 -9.86 9.07
CA GLY A 58 7.08 -8.57 8.59
C GLY A 58 8.61 -8.46 8.63
N LYS A 59 9.29 -9.16 9.55
CA LYS A 59 10.77 -9.22 9.61
C LYS A 59 11.40 -9.79 8.34
N SER A 60 10.65 -10.57 7.58
CA SER A 60 11.09 -11.21 6.33
C SER A 60 10.63 -10.46 5.06
N HIS A 61 10.02 -9.28 5.24
CA HIS A 61 9.58 -8.34 4.19
C HIS A 61 10.53 -7.14 4.05
N THR A 62 11.82 -7.31 4.34
CA THR A 62 12.82 -6.22 4.33
C THR A 62 12.93 -5.52 2.97
N ASN A 63 12.72 -6.25 1.87
CA ASN A 63 12.70 -5.69 0.52
C ASN A 63 11.52 -4.72 0.31
N ALA A 64 10.30 -5.13 0.64
CA ALA A 64 9.10 -4.32 0.49
C ALA A 64 9.03 -3.18 1.53
N ASP A 65 9.47 -3.46 2.76
CA ASP A 65 9.49 -2.50 3.86
C ASP A 65 10.51 -1.37 3.61
N GLY A 66 11.67 -1.68 3.02
CA GLY A 66 12.66 -0.67 2.64
C GLY A 66 12.10 0.32 1.61
N LEU A 67 11.45 -0.19 0.57
CA LEU A 67 10.87 0.65 -0.49
C LEU A 67 9.67 1.47 0.01
N SER A 68 8.86 0.93 0.91
CA SER A 68 7.67 1.64 1.43
C SER A 68 8.03 2.74 2.44
N ARG A 69 9.12 2.60 3.20
CA ARG A 69 9.59 3.60 4.18
C ARG A 69 10.37 4.75 3.56
N TRP A 70 10.95 4.55 2.38
CA TRP A 70 11.74 5.57 1.66
C TRP A 70 11.16 5.86 0.27
N PRO A 71 9.96 6.45 0.18
CA PRO A 71 9.39 6.84 -1.10
C PRO A 71 10.21 8.00 -1.71
N LEU A 72 10.51 7.88 -3.00
CA LEU A 72 11.06 8.97 -3.79
C LEU A 72 9.97 10.01 -4.11
N ASP A 73 10.38 11.26 -4.27
CA ASP A 73 9.47 12.31 -4.72
C ASP A 73 8.90 11.96 -6.10
N ASN A 74 7.61 12.26 -6.31
CA ASN A 74 6.93 12.05 -7.58
C ASN A 74 7.26 13.18 -8.57
N VAL A 75 8.53 13.27 -8.96
CA VAL A 75 9.07 14.26 -9.91
C VAL A 75 9.32 13.62 -11.28
N LYS A 76 9.27 14.41 -12.36
CA LYS A 76 9.46 13.91 -13.74
C LYS A 76 10.78 13.17 -13.98
N SER A 77 11.79 13.41 -13.15
CA SER A 77 13.09 12.71 -13.22
C SER A 77 13.05 11.31 -12.60
N ASN A 78 12.04 10.99 -11.79
CA ASN A 78 11.84 9.66 -11.23
C ASN A 78 11.28 8.74 -12.34
N PRO A 79 11.89 7.57 -12.62
CA PRO A 79 11.34 6.62 -13.60
C PRO A 79 9.94 6.10 -13.22
N ALA A 80 9.58 6.14 -11.94
CA ALA A 80 8.25 5.81 -11.46
C ALA A 80 7.29 7.04 -11.37
N TYR A 81 7.59 8.12 -12.11
CA TYR A 81 6.75 9.31 -12.16
C TYR A 81 5.34 8.98 -12.64
N ASP A 82 4.35 9.32 -11.82
CA ASP A 82 2.95 9.16 -12.15
C ASP A 82 2.23 10.53 -12.11
N PRO A 83 1.89 11.12 -13.27
CA PRO A 83 1.24 12.42 -13.34
C PRO A 83 -0.14 12.43 -12.66
N GLU A 84 -0.83 11.28 -12.55
CA GLU A 84 -2.15 11.20 -11.93
C GLU A 84 -2.10 11.24 -10.40
N VAL A 85 -1.01 10.74 -9.80
CA VAL A 85 -0.82 10.77 -8.34
C VAL A 85 -0.58 12.20 -7.85
N SER A 86 0.17 13.00 -8.62
CA SER A 86 0.38 14.42 -8.32
C SER A 86 -0.91 15.23 -8.32
N ALA A 87 -1.92 14.83 -9.10
CA ALA A 87 -3.19 15.54 -9.20
C ALA A 87 -4.18 15.16 -8.07
N LYS A 88 -3.96 14.04 -7.37
CA LYS A 88 -4.89 13.48 -6.36
C LYS A 88 -4.52 13.80 -4.91
N ILE A 89 -3.32 14.32 -4.63
CA ILE A 89 -2.93 14.74 -3.29
C ILE A 89 -3.38 16.20 -3.12
N PRO A 90 -4.40 16.51 -2.30
CA PRO A 90 -4.60 17.88 -1.87
C PRO A 90 -3.38 18.26 -1.05
N PHE A 91 -2.84 19.46 -1.30
CA PHE A 91 -1.69 20.13 -0.70
C PHE A 91 -1.54 20.10 0.84
N HIS A 92 -2.34 19.36 1.60
CA HIS A 92 -2.43 19.45 3.06
C HIS A 92 -1.54 18.48 3.85
N PHE A 93 -0.89 17.48 3.23
CA PHE A 93 -0.15 16.44 3.97
C PHE A 93 1.35 16.36 3.67
N MET A 94 1.90 17.33 2.94
CA MET A 94 3.28 17.27 2.43
C MET A 94 4.13 18.48 2.85
N GLU A 95 3.99 18.95 4.08
CA GLU A 95 5.01 19.78 4.74
C GLU A 95 5.69 18.96 5.83
N ARG A 96 6.51 18.01 5.38
CA ARG A 96 7.51 17.38 6.24
C ARG A 96 8.69 18.35 6.33
N ASP A 97 8.65 19.20 7.36
CA ASP A 97 9.67 20.15 7.74
C ASP A 97 11.07 19.54 7.68
N ARG A 98 11.84 19.88 6.63
CA ARG A 98 13.22 19.40 6.46
C ARG A 98 14.25 20.15 7.33
N LYS A 99 13.82 21.02 8.26
CA LYS A 99 14.71 21.78 9.15
C LYS A 99 14.02 22.25 10.43
N LYS A 100 13.83 21.39 11.46
CA LYS A 100 13.81 21.86 12.86
C LYS A 100 14.39 20.82 13.82
N ASN A 101 15.54 21.15 14.38
CA ASN A 101 16.15 20.54 15.56
C ASN A 101 15.31 20.95 16.79
N ILE A 102 14.34 20.13 17.22
CA ILE A 102 13.51 20.41 18.40
C ILE A 102 13.62 19.24 19.37
N ARG A 103 14.05 19.56 20.60
CA ARG A 103 14.28 18.64 21.71
C ARG A 103 12.96 18.00 22.17
N PHE A 104 13.01 16.69 22.44
CA PHE A 104 11.97 15.92 23.10
C PHE A 104 11.94 16.23 24.60
N SER A 105 11.19 17.24 25.01
CA SER A 105 10.69 17.36 26.39
C SER A 105 9.56 18.39 26.43
N GLU A 106 8.33 17.96 26.14
CA GLU A 106 7.07 18.61 26.56
C GLU A 106 5.92 18.00 25.75
N TRP A 107 5.37 16.88 26.23
CA TRP A 107 3.94 16.54 26.14
C TRP A 107 3.68 15.54 27.28
N ALA A 108 3.73 16.07 28.51
CA ALA A 108 3.07 15.47 29.66
C ALA A 108 1.72 16.17 29.82
N LEU A 109 0.74 15.37 30.26
CA LEU A 109 -0.71 15.63 30.42
C LEU A 109 -1.54 15.35 29.16
#